data_AF-A0A7C4IAF4-F1
#
_entry.id   AF-A0A7C4IAF4-F1
#
_cell.length_a   1.000
_cell.length_b   1.000
_cell.length_c   1.000
_cell.angle_alpha   90.00
_cell.angle_beta   90.00
_cell.angle_gamma   90.00
#
_symmetry.space_group_name_H-M   'P 1'
#
loop_
_entity.id
_entity.type
_entity.pdbx_description
1 polymer ?
#
loop_
_entity_poly.entity_id
_entity_poly.type
_entity_poly.pdbx_seq_one_letter_code
_entity_poly.pdbx_strand_id
1 'polypeptide(L)'
;MPFGLFKKKKEKEEEFVTTIPLQDVIALKAQGLTNEQIINQLRAQGYSFAQIRDALAQAEIKGAVVRKAEALPTPPETITPTPIPTPGITAPVPVTPPGAPTPPEKERDIETIERILEEIIEEKWRDVDEKLKEIEKWKEVVESRVNETSNRLNEIVSRLGMIEQTIASKVSEYGKSMQEVASQMAAMEKIMTKLIPSLADSIKELREVIESSKKGLA
;
A
#
# COMPACT_ATOMS: atom_id res chain seq x y z
N MET A 1 -18.66 -26.66 -13.39
CA MET A 1 -19.55 -25.59 -13.92
C MET A 1 -20.91 -25.78 -13.28
N PRO A 2 -21.63 -24.73 -12.81
CA PRO A 2 -21.88 -23.42 -13.45
C PRO A 2 -21.29 -22.24 -12.65
N PHE A 3 -20.69 -21.20 -13.25
CA PHE A 3 -21.26 -20.00 -13.91
C PHE A 3 -22.21 -19.16 -13.04
N GLY A 4 -21.75 -17.99 -12.60
CA GLY A 4 -22.59 -16.98 -11.96
C GLY A 4 -21.88 -15.75 -11.41
N LEU A 5 -21.75 -14.73 -12.26
CA LEU A 5 -21.77 -13.29 -11.95
C LEU A 5 -20.60 -12.63 -11.19
N PHE A 6 -19.72 -12.02 -11.98
CA PHE A 6 -19.48 -10.55 -12.02
C PHE A 6 -19.80 -9.73 -10.75
N LYS A 7 -18.74 -9.26 -10.09
CA LYS A 7 -18.64 -7.87 -9.61
C LYS A 7 -17.20 -7.37 -9.75
N LYS A 8 -16.85 -6.97 -10.98
CA LYS A 8 -15.79 -5.99 -11.25
C LYS A 8 -16.30 -4.64 -10.72
N LYS A 9 -15.68 -4.08 -9.67
CA LYS A 9 -16.01 -2.75 -9.16
C LYS A 9 -14.77 -1.88 -9.10
N LYS A 10 -14.73 -0.97 -10.09
CA LYS A 10 -14.00 0.30 -10.23
C LYS A 10 -12.48 0.26 -10.41
N GLU A 11 -12.13 0.25 -11.69
CA GLU A 11 -10.97 0.94 -12.27
C GLU A 11 -10.98 2.45 -11.95
N LYS A 12 -9.77 3.00 -11.90
CA LYS A 12 -9.35 4.39 -12.20
C LYS A 12 -9.89 5.52 -11.32
N GLU A 13 -9.09 5.92 -10.34
CA GLU A 13 -8.75 7.32 -10.16
C GLU A 13 -7.35 7.51 -10.76
N GLU A 14 -7.32 7.66 -12.09
CA GLU A 14 -6.22 8.41 -12.71
C GLU A 14 -6.36 9.83 -12.16
N GLU A 15 -5.40 10.24 -11.34
CA GLU A 15 -5.17 11.65 -11.06
C GLU A 15 -5.13 12.36 -12.42
N PHE A 16 -6.21 13.07 -12.73
CA PHE A 16 -6.18 14.08 -13.77
C PHE A 16 -5.29 15.18 -13.20
N VAL A 17 -3.97 15.02 -13.35
CA VAL A 17 -3.05 16.15 -13.29
C VAL A 17 -3.41 16.96 -14.53
N THR A 18 -4.44 17.81 -14.40
CA THR A 18 -4.80 18.81 -15.41
C THR A 18 -3.65 19.81 -15.42
N THR A 19 -2.54 19.42 -16.04
CA THR A 19 -1.46 20.34 -16.37
C THR A 19 -2.08 21.37 -17.28
N ILE A 20 -1.96 22.64 -16.89
CA ILE A 20 -2.47 23.73 -17.71
C ILE A 20 -1.84 23.58 -19.09
N PRO A 21 -2.63 23.54 -20.18
CA PRO A 21 -2.07 23.56 -21.50
C PRO A 21 -1.26 24.85 -21.63
N LEU A 22 0.07 24.71 -21.69
CA LEU A 22 0.99 25.84 -21.82
C LEU A 22 0.61 26.75 -23.00
N GLN A 23 -0.04 26.17 -24.01
CA GLN A 23 -0.58 26.86 -25.17
C GLN A 23 -1.65 27.90 -24.82
N ASP A 24 -2.49 27.65 -23.81
CA ASP A 24 -3.56 28.56 -23.41
C ASP A 24 -2.99 29.81 -22.75
N VAL A 25 -1.99 29.64 -21.89
CA VAL A 25 -1.26 30.75 -21.25
C VAL A 25 -0.57 31.62 -22.31
N ILE A 26 0.06 30.99 -23.30
CA ILE A 26 0.74 31.70 -24.40
C ILE A 26 -0.27 32.44 -25.27
N ALA A 27 -1.42 31.84 -25.60
CA ALA A 27 -2.46 32.46 -26.42
C ALA A 27 -3.09 33.67 -25.71
N LEU A 28 -3.38 33.56 -24.42
CA LEU A 28 -3.92 34.66 -23.64
C LEU A 28 -2.90 35.81 -23.50
N LYS A 29 -1.62 35.47 -23.29
CA LYS A 29 -0.55 36.47 -23.26
C LYS A 29 -0.36 37.15 -24.62
N ALA A 30 -0.50 36.42 -25.73
CA ALA A 30 -0.45 36.98 -27.08
C ALA A 30 -1.63 37.93 -27.38
N GLN A 31 -2.77 37.75 -26.71
CA GLN A 31 -3.91 38.68 -26.77
C GLN A 31 -3.70 39.97 -25.95
N GLY A 32 -2.54 40.13 -25.30
CA GLY A 32 -2.23 41.31 -24.49
C GLY A 32 -2.84 41.29 -23.09
N LEU A 33 -3.38 40.15 -22.64
CA LEU A 33 -3.87 39.98 -21.28
C LEU A 33 -2.71 40.04 -20.29
N THR A 34 -2.94 40.72 -19.17
CA THR A 34 -1.99 40.77 -18.07
C THR A 34 -1.95 39.42 -17.34
N ASN A 35 -0.82 39.11 -16.71
CA ASN A 35 -0.69 37.86 -15.94
C ASN A 35 -1.79 37.71 -14.88
N GLU A 36 -2.26 38.79 -14.27
CA GLU A 36 -3.38 38.79 -13.31
C GLU A 36 -4.71 38.37 -13.95
N GLN A 37 -5.02 38.88 -15.14
CA GLN A 37 -6.21 38.49 -15.90
C GLN A 37 -6.16 37.02 -16.31
N ILE A 38 -4.98 36.54 -16.71
CA ILE A 38 -4.74 35.14 -17.08
C ILE A 38 -4.94 34.23 -15.85
N ILE A 39 -4.41 34.63 -14.69
CA ILE A 39 -4.58 33.87 -13.44
C ILE A 39 -6.06 33.76 -13.06
N ASN A 40 -6.81 34.85 -13.15
CA ASN A 40 -8.23 34.85 -12.81
C ASN A 40 -9.05 33.99 -13.77
N GLN A 41 -8.73 34.04 -15.07
CA GLN A 41 -9.40 33.23 -16.08
C GLN A 41 -9.09 31.73 -15.94
N LEU A 42 -7.83 31.36 -15.70
CA LEU A 42 -7.44 29.96 -15.50
C LEU A 42 -7.93 29.41 -14.15
N ARG A 43 -8.03 30.24 -13.12
CA ARG A 43 -8.65 29.86 -11.85
C ARG A 43 -10.14 29.59 -12.01
N ALA A 44 -10.84 30.40 -12.81
CA ALA A 44 -12.25 30.16 -13.16
C ALA A 44 -12.45 28.83 -13.92
N GLN A 45 -11.41 28.35 -14.60
CA GLN A 45 -11.39 27.04 -15.27
C GLN A 45 -10.97 25.88 -14.34
N GLY A 46 -10.74 26.15 -13.05
CA GLY A 46 -10.46 25.13 -12.04
C GLY A 46 -8.99 24.75 -11.87
N TYR A 47 -8.06 25.49 -12.49
CA TYR A 47 -6.63 25.22 -12.35
C TYR A 47 -6.07 25.76 -11.03
N SER A 48 -5.14 25.02 -10.43
CA SER A 48 -4.49 25.44 -9.18
C SER A 48 -3.47 26.55 -9.42
N PHE A 49 -3.27 27.40 -8.41
CA PHE A 49 -2.30 28.51 -8.49
C PHE A 49 -0.87 28.03 -8.77
N ALA A 50 -0.46 26.90 -8.19
CA ALA A 50 0.85 26.31 -8.43
C ALA A 50 1.06 25.95 -9.92
N GLN A 51 0.04 25.34 -10.55
CA GLN A 51 0.05 25.02 -11.98
C GLN A 51 0.07 26.30 -12.82
N ILE A 52 -0.73 27.32 -12.46
CA ILE A 52 -0.82 28.59 -13.20
C ILE A 52 0.54 29.31 -13.19
N ARG A 53 1.19 29.37 -12.03
CA ARG A 53 2.50 30.00 -11.87
C ARG A 53 3.57 29.26 -12.68
N ASP A 54 3.59 27.94 -12.62
CA ASP A 54 4.54 27.12 -13.36
C ASP A 54 4.36 27.29 -14.88
N ALA A 55 3.12 27.27 -15.37
CA ALA A 55 2.80 27.49 -16.77
C ALA A 55 3.12 28.93 -17.25
N LEU A 56 2.90 29.96 -16.42
CA LEU A 56 3.29 31.34 -16.72
C LEU A 56 4.81 31.51 -16.82
N ALA A 57 5.56 30.93 -15.89
CA ALA A 57 7.02 30.94 -15.91
C ALA A 57 7.56 30.23 -17.16
N GLN A 58 7.01 29.07 -17.50
CA GLN A 58 7.38 28.33 -18.71
C GLN A 58 7.00 29.08 -20.00
N ALA A 59 5.85 29.77 -20.03
CA ALA A 59 5.40 30.55 -21.17
C ALA A 59 6.28 31.78 -21.42
N GLU A 60 6.79 32.40 -20.36
CA GLU A 60 7.72 33.53 -20.44
C GLU A 60 9.09 33.11 -21.00
N ILE A 61 9.60 31.96 -20.54
CA ILE A 61 10.86 31.39 -21.04
C ILE A 61 10.70 31.02 -22.52
N LYS A 62 9.62 30.34 -22.92
CA LYS A 62 9.39 29.99 -24.33
C LYS A 62 9.15 31.22 -25.21
N GLY A 63 8.41 32.23 -24.72
CA GLY A 63 8.21 33.49 -25.45
C GLY A 63 9.51 34.26 -25.69
N ALA A 64 10.44 34.22 -24.73
CA ALA A 64 11.78 34.79 -24.89
C ALA A 64 12.64 34.01 -25.90
N VAL A 65 12.50 32.69 -25.97
CA VAL A 65 13.20 31.83 -26.95
C VAL A 65 12.64 32.01 -28.37
N VAL A 66 11.32 32.15 -28.53
CA VAL A 66 10.68 32.40 -29.84
C VAL A 66 11.05 33.78 -30.41
N ARG A 67 11.08 34.82 -29.57
CA ARG A 67 11.59 36.16 -29.97
C ARG A 67 13.08 36.16 -30.33
N LYS A 68 13.85 35.19 -29.81
CA LYS A 68 15.26 34.99 -30.17
C LYS A 68 15.44 34.11 -31.41
N ALA A 69 14.45 33.31 -31.77
CA ALA A 69 14.47 32.43 -32.95
C ALA A 69 14.01 33.12 -34.25
N GLU A 70 13.30 34.25 -34.18
CA GLU A 70 12.94 35.08 -35.34
C GLU A 70 13.97 36.16 -35.70
N ALA A 71 15.13 36.17 -35.03
CA ALA A 71 16.25 37.05 -35.38
C ALA A 71 17.54 36.25 -35.56
N LEU A 72 17.57 35.40 -36.58
CA LEU A 72 18.81 35.17 -37.33
C LEU A 72 18.89 36.26 -38.41
N PRO A 73 19.96 37.04 -38.42
CA PRO A 73 20.91 36.83 -39.50
C PRO A 73 22.26 36.35 -38.96
N THR A 74 22.93 35.59 -39.80
CA THR A 74 24.21 34.89 -39.63
C THR A 74 25.37 35.75 -39.08
N PRO A 75 26.40 35.12 -38.46
CA PRO A 75 27.63 35.77 -37.96
C PRO A 75 28.52 36.24 -39.13
N PRO A 76 29.49 37.19 -38.99
CA PRO A 76 30.60 37.11 -38.02
C PRO A 76 31.13 38.42 -37.39
N GLU A 77 31.90 38.21 -36.32
CA GLU A 77 33.04 38.97 -35.73
C GLU A 77 33.20 40.49 -35.95
N THR A 78 33.59 41.19 -34.86
CA THR A 78 34.69 42.19 -34.75
C THR A 78 34.35 43.38 -33.82
N ILE A 79 34.93 43.34 -32.60
CA ILE A 79 35.43 44.41 -31.70
C ILE A 79 34.98 45.91 -31.84
N THR A 80 34.64 46.49 -30.66
CA THR A 80 34.87 47.90 -30.17
C THR A 80 33.76 48.97 -30.40
N PRO A 81 33.78 50.16 -29.73
CA PRO A 81 32.82 50.52 -28.69
C PRO A 81 31.99 51.80 -29.00
N THR A 82 30.94 52.06 -28.20
CA THR A 82 30.17 53.32 -27.95
C THR A 82 30.19 54.47 -28.96
N PRO A 83 29.05 55.17 -29.14
CA PRO A 83 28.97 56.50 -28.52
C PRO A 83 27.62 56.85 -27.91
N ILE A 84 27.71 57.60 -26.81
CA ILE A 84 26.63 58.39 -26.19
C ILE A 84 26.33 59.59 -27.09
N PRO A 85 25.06 60.03 -27.21
CA PRO A 85 24.80 61.46 -27.31
C PRO A 85 23.63 61.96 -26.44
N THR A 86 23.90 63.04 -25.72
CA THR A 86 23.00 64.18 -25.40
C THR A 86 23.71 65.43 -25.99
N PRO A 87 23.12 66.63 -26.23
CA PRO A 87 21.89 67.24 -25.65
C PRO A 87 21.00 68.17 -26.57
N GLY A 88 19.78 68.52 -26.08
CA GLY A 88 18.96 69.73 -26.40
C GLY A 88 18.13 69.72 -27.71
N ILE A 89 16.92 70.32 -27.88
CA ILE A 89 16.21 71.43 -27.23
C ILE A 89 14.66 71.37 -27.55
N THR A 90 13.82 71.79 -26.58
CA THR A 90 12.44 72.39 -26.62
C THR A 90 11.10 71.64 -26.89
N ALA A 91 10.23 71.75 -25.86
CA ALA A 91 8.76 71.97 -25.82
C ALA A 91 7.78 70.77 -25.84
N PRO A 92 6.57 70.87 -25.23
CA PRO A 92 6.19 71.46 -23.93
C PRO A 92 5.67 70.38 -22.95
N VAL A 93 5.85 70.62 -21.65
CA VAL A 93 5.30 69.78 -20.56
C VAL A 93 3.79 70.06 -20.40
N PRO A 94 2.90 69.06 -20.43
CA PRO A 94 1.55 69.22 -19.96
C PRO A 94 1.59 69.32 -18.43
N VAL A 95 1.08 70.43 -17.91
CA VAL A 95 0.88 70.64 -16.47
C VAL A 95 -0.25 69.72 -16.03
N THR A 96 0.08 68.63 -15.33
CA THR A 96 -0.91 67.80 -14.64
C THR A 96 -1.39 68.54 -13.39
N PRO A 97 -2.71 68.56 -13.09
CA PRO A 97 -3.23 69.17 -11.88
C PRO A 97 -2.77 68.38 -10.64
N PRO A 98 -2.30 69.04 -9.56
CA PRO A 98 -2.08 68.38 -8.29
C PRO A 98 -3.41 68.26 -7.56
N GLY A 99 -3.99 67.05 -7.54
CA GLY A 99 -5.25 66.82 -6.85
C GLY A 99 -5.91 65.51 -7.20
N ALA A 100 -5.32 64.38 -6.82
CA ALA A 100 -6.05 63.14 -6.64
C ALA A 100 -5.41 62.36 -5.49
N PRO A 101 -6.15 62.03 -4.41
CA PRO A 101 -5.70 61.01 -3.48
C PRO A 101 -5.69 59.68 -4.24
N THR A 102 -4.50 59.10 -4.43
CA THR A 102 -4.36 57.69 -4.85
C THR A 102 -5.05 56.80 -3.82
N PRO A 103 -6.02 55.95 -4.21
CA PRO A 103 -6.63 55.01 -3.29
C PRO A 103 -5.61 53.95 -2.87
N PRO A 104 -5.50 53.62 -1.57
CA PRO A 104 -4.86 52.38 -1.13
C PRO A 104 -5.84 51.21 -1.35
N GLU A 105 -6.04 50.79 -2.60
CA GLU A 105 -6.89 49.64 -2.94
C GLU A 105 -6.06 48.37 -3.22
N LYS A 106 -4.85 48.49 -3.80
CA LYS A 106 -3.99 47.34 -4.10
C LYS A 106 -3.46 46.58 -2.88
N GLU A 107 -3.32 47.23 -1.72
CA GLU A 107 -2.88 46.57 -0.48
C GLU A 107 -4.00 45.75 0.16
N ARG A 108 -5.27 46.15 0.00
CA ARG A 108 -6.42 45.48 0.61
C ARG A 108 -6.73 44.12 -0.01
N ASP A 109 -6.50 43.98 -1.31
CA ASP A 109 -6.75 42.72 -2.03
C ASP A 109 -5.71 41.65 -1.69
N ILE A 110 -4.44 42.04 -1.52
CA ILE A 110 -3.36 41.14 -1.12
C ILE A 110 -3.57 40.69 0.34
N GLU A 111 -3.90 41.61 1.24
CA GLU A 111 -4.19 41.30 2.64
C GLU A 111 -5.42 40.38 2.80
N THR A 112 -6.43 40.55 1.96
CA THR A 112 -7.61 39.66 1.93
C THR A 112 -7.25 38.27 1.40
N ILE A 113 -6.38 38.18 0.39
CA ILE A 113 -5.88 36.91 -0.15
C ILE A 113 -4.97 36.20 0.86
N GLU A 114 -4.10 36.91 1.56
CA GLU A 114 -3.25 36.38 2.63
C GLU A 114 -4.09 35.81 3.77
N ARG A 115 -5.11 36.54 4.23
CA ARG A 115 -6.04 36.05 5.26
C ARG A 115 -6.77 34.78 4.85
N ILE A 116 -7.26 34.71 3.60
CA ILE A 116 -7.93 33.50 3.07
C ILE A 116 -6.93 32.35 2.94
N LEU A 117 -5.67 32.62 2.55
CA LEU A 117 -4.61 31.61 2.48
C LEU A 117 -4.23 31.08 3.85
N GLU A 118 -4.08 31.94 4.86
CA GLU A 118 -3.80 31.53 6.24
C GLU A 118 -4.93 30.67 6.80
N GLU A 119 -6.18 31.07 6.58
CA GLU A 119 -7.36 30.31 7.02
C GLU A 119 -7.43 28.93 6.36
N ILE A 120 -7.16 28.83 5.05
CA ILE A 120 -7.12 27.55 4.31
C ILE A 120 -5.93 26.69 4.74
N ILE A 121 -4.75 27.28 4.95
CA ILE A 121 -3.54 26.57 5.38
C ILE A 121 -3.76 26.01 6.79
N GLU A 122 -4.33 26.78 7.71
CA GLU A 122 -4.64 26.34 9.06
C GLU A 122 -5.71 25.23 9.06
N GLU A 123 -6.74 25.35 8.21
CA GLU A 123 -7.75 24.30 8.02
C GLU A 123 -7.10 23.00 7.53
N LYS A 124 -6.27 23.06 6.48
CA LYS A 124 -5.59 21.87 5.95
C LYS A 124 -4.58 21.28 6.92
N TRP A 125 -3.86 22.09 7.68
CA TRP A 125 -2.95 21.59 8.71
C TRP A 125 -3.69 20.90 9.84
N ARG A 126 -4.87 21.40 10.22
CA ARG A 126 -5.73 20.77 11.22
C ARG A 126 -6.23 19.39 10.75
N ASP A 127 -6.66 19.27 9.49
CA ASP A 127 -7.06 17.98 8.91
C ASP A 127 -5.90 16.97 8.91
N VAL A 128 -4.68 17.43 8.62
CA VAL A 128 -3.46 16.60 8.63
C VAL A 128 -3.11 16.15 10.05
N ASP A 129 -3.16 17.06 11.03
CA ASP A 129 -2.93 16.74 12.45
C ASP A 129 -3.94 15.71 12.97
N GLU A 130 -5.21 15.85 12.59
CA GLU A 130 -6.25 14.91 12.96
C GLU A 130 -6.03 13.52 12.36
N LYS A 131 -5.64 13.44 11.08
CA LYS A 131 -5.27 12.18 10.43
C LYS A 131 -4.02 11.56 11.06
N LEU A 132 -3.05 12.36 11.47
CA LEU A 132 -1.83 11.87 12.12
C LEU A 132 -2.14 11.26 13.48
N LYS A 133 -3.05 11.88 14.25
CA LYS A 133 -3.59 11.30 15.50
C LYS A 133 -4.35 10.00 15.26
N GLU A 134 -5.09 9.88 14.15
CA GLU A 134 -5.76 8.63 13.78
C GLU A 134 -4.74 7.52 13.46
N ILE A 135 -3.67 7.86 12.75
CA ILE A 135 -2.55 6.93 12.46
C ILE A 135 -1.84 6.49 13.74
N GLU A 136 -1.62 7.40 14.68
CA GLU A 136 -1.01 7.07 15.97
C GLU A 136 -1.88 6.07 16.76
N LYS A 137 -3.19 6.31 16.85
CA LYS A 137 -4.14 5.35 17.44
C LYS A 137 -4.13 4.01 16.71
N TRP A 138 -4.12 4.04 15.39
CA TRP A 138 -4.06 2.82 14.58
C TRP A 138 -2.76 2.04 14.84
N LYS A 139 -1.62 2.72 14.96
CA LYS A 139 -0.33 2.12 15.33
C LYS A 139 -0.44 1.41 16.68
N GLU A 140 -1.01 2.05 17.69
CA GLU A 140 -1.21 1.43 19.02
C GLU A 140 -2.08 0.16 18.94
N VAL A 141 -3.19 0.22 18.18
CA VAL A 141 -4.07 -0.94 17.99
C VAL A 141 -3.36 -2.08 17.25
N VAL A 142 -2.56 -1.77 16.23
CA VAL A 142 -1.79 -2.76 15.49
C VAL A 142 -0.72 -3.39 16.37
N GLU A 143 0.05 -2.59 17.12
CA GLU A 143 1.06 -3.09 18.06
C GLU A 143 0.45 -4.01 19.11
N SER A 144 -0.71 -3.65 19.65
CA SER A 144 -1.46 -4.49 20.59
C SER A 144 -1.88 -5.83 19.95
N ARG A 145 -2.46 -5.80 18.74
CA ARG A 145 -2.86 -7.01 18.01
C ARG A 145 -1.68 -7.90 17.64
N VAL A 146 -0.55 -7.31 17.27
CA VAL A 146 0.68 -8.05 16.96
C VAL A 146 1.21 -8.74 18.21
N ASN A 147 1.24 -8.05 19.34
CA ASN A 147 1.65 -8.64 20.62
C ASN A 147 0.70 -9.77 21.06
N GLU A 148 -0.61 -9.58 20.93
CA GLU A 148 -1.60 -10.62 21.23
C GLU A 148 -1.40 -11.84 20.32
N THR A 149 -1.17 -11.62 19.03
CA THR A 149 -0.93 -12.69 18.05
C THR A 149 0.36 -13.45 18.36
N SER A 150 1.43 -12.74 18.74
CA SER A 150 2.70 -13.34 19.15
C SER A 150 2.52 -14.23 20.38
N ASN A 151 1.76 -13.75 21.38
CA ASN A 151 1.46 -14.53 22.58
C ASN A 151 0.64 -15.79 22.26
N ARG A 152 -0.39 -15.68 21.41
CA ARG A 152 -1.18 -16.83 20.94
C ARG A 152 -0.32 -17.83 20.17
N LEU A 153 0.63 -17.36 19.36
CA LEU A 153 1.55 -18.23 18.62
C LEU A 153 2.48 -19.00 19.56
N ASN A 154 3.04 -18.33 20.57
CA ASN A 154 3.85 -18.98 21.60
C ASN A 154 3.05 -20.03 22.38
N GLU A 155 1.77 -19.76 22.68
CA GLU A 155 0.89 -20.73 23.31
C GLU A 155 0.62 -21.95 22.41
N ILE A 156 0.41 -21.74 21.11
CA ILE A 156 0.26 -22.83 20.12
C ILE A 156 1.51 -23.70 20.08
N VAL A 157 2.70 -23.08 20.03
CA VAL A 157 3.98 -23.81 20.05
C VAL A 157 4.13 -24.64 21.32
N SER A 158 3.76 -24.08 22.47
CA SER A 158 3.77 -24.81 23.75
C SER A 158 2.79 -25.99 23.76
N ARG A 159 1.56 -25.80 23.28
CA ARG A 159 0.56 -26.86 23.14
C ARG A 159 1.01 -27.95 22.18
N LEU A 160 1.68 -27.60 21.08
CA LEU A 160 2.24 -28.56 20.14
C LEU A 160 3.30 -29.43 20.82
N GLY A 161 4.22 -28.84 21.59
CA GLY A 161 5.21 -29.60 22.35
C GLY A 161 4.59 -30.57 23.37
N MET A 162 3.50 -30.15 24.04
CA MET A 162 2.75 -31.06 24.93
C MET A 162 2.08 -32.21 24.18
N ILE A 163 1.54 -31.95 22.98
CA ILE A 163 0.94 -32.98 22.12
C ILE A 163 2.01 -33.97 21.66
N GLU A 164 3.17 -33.48 21.20
CA GLU A 164 4.30 -34.32 20.80
C GLU A 164 4.73 -35.25 21.93
N GLN A 165 4.88 -34.72 23.15
CA GLN A 165 5.21 -35.52 24.33
C GLN A 165 4.12 -36.54 24.67
N THR A 166 2.85 -36.16 24.58
CA THR A 166 1.71 -37.06 24.85
C THR A 166 1.63 -38.17 23.82
N ILE A 167 1.80 -37.85 22.54
CA ILE A 167 1.83 -38.83 21.44
C ILE A 167 3.01 -39.78 21.61
N ALA A 168 4.22 -39.26 21.87
CA ALA A 168 5.41 -40.09 22.08
C ALA A 168 5.22 -41.07 23.25
N SER A 169 4.66 -40.58 24.36
CA SER A 169 4.32 -41.41 25.53
C SER A 169 3.29 -42.48 25.15
N LYS A 170 2.23 -42.10 24.44
CA LYS A 170 1.17 -43.03 24.06
C LYS A 170 1.64 -44.09 23.08
N VAL A 171 2.45 -43.71 22.10
CA VAL A 171 3.09 -44.66 21.16
C VAL A 171 4.02 -45.63 21.89
N SER A 172 4.78 -45.15 22.89
CA SER A 172 5.61 -46.02 23.72
C SER A 172 4.79 -47.02 24.55
N GLU A 173 3.69 -46.56 25.17
CA GLU A 173 2.74 -47.43 25.87
C GLU A 173 2.15 -48.49 24.92
N TYR A 174 1.69 -48.08 23.74
CA TYR A 174 1.17 -49.00 22.73
C TYR A 174 2.22 -50.05 22.33
N GLY A 175 3.46 -49.62 22.09
CA GLY A 175 4.57 -50.53 21.80
C GLY A 175 4.79 -51.58 22.89
N LYS A 176 4.76 -51.16 24.17
CA LYS A 176 4.84 -52.08 25.32
C LYS A 176 3.66 -53.06 25.35
N SER A 177 2.43 -52.57 25.20
CA SER A 177 1.24 -53.45 25.19
C SER A 177 1.26 -54.46 24.04
N MET A 178 1.74 -54.03 22.86
CA MET A 178 1.86 -54.89 21.69
C MET A 178 2.91 -55.98 21.91
N GLN A 179 4.03 -55.63 22.55
CA GLN A 179 5.09 -56.58 22.91
C GLN A 179 4.58 -57.59 23.96
N GLU A 180 3.80 -57.14 24.95
CA GLU A 180 3.18 -58.01 25.92
C GLU A 180 2.20 -58.98 25.25
N VAL A 181 1.30 -58.48 24.40
CA VAL A 181 0.38 -59.31 23.61
C VAL A 181 1.14 -60.30 22.74
N ALA A 182 2.22 -59.90 22.07
CA ALA A 182 3.05 -60.80 21.28
C ALA A 182 3.64 -61.92 22.15
N SER A 183 4.10 -61.61 23.37
CA SER A 183 4.62 -62.61 24.29
C SER A 183 3.56 -63.60 24.77
N GLN A 184 2.35 -63.11 25.09
CA GLN A 184 1.20 -63.93 25.48
C GLN A 184 0.75 -64.81 24.32
N MET A 185 0.72 -64.27 23.11
CA MET A 185 0.36 -65.00 21.90
C MET A 185 1.37 -66.10 21.59
N ALA A 186 2.66 -65.85 21.75
CA ALA A 186 3.70 -66.88 21.62
C ALA A 186 3.57 -67.98 22.69
N ALA A 187 3.22 -67.63 23.93
CA ALA A 187 2.94 -68.60 24.98
C ALA A 187 1.71 -69.44 24.64
N MET A 188 0.65 -68.82 24.13
CA MET A 188 -0.56 -69.49 23.68
C MET A 188 -0.30 -70.42 22.49
N GLU A 189 0.52 -70.00 21.53
CA GLU A 189 0.98 -70.84 20.42
C GLU A 189 1.71 -72.10 20.94
N LYS A 190 2.60 -71.93 21.93
CA LYS A 190 3.31 -73.05 22.56
C LYS A 190 2.35 -73.99 23.31
N ILE A 191 1.33 -73.46 23.97
CA ILE A 191 0.29 -74.25 24.63
C ILE A 191 -0.52 -75.03 23.59
N MET A 192 -0.98 -74.38 22.52
CA MET A 192 -1.69 -75.03 21.41
C MET A 192 -0.86 -76.16 20.79
N THR A 193 0.42 -75.91 20.55
CA THR A 193 1.35 -76.90 19.99
C THR A 193 1.51 -78.13 20.90
N LYS A 194 1.38 -77.97 22.22
CA LYS A 194 1.39 -79.09 23.19
C LYS A 194 0.02 -79.75 23.36
N LEU A 195 -1.07 -78.98 23.27
CA LEU A 195 -2.43 -79.48 23.43
C LEU A 195 -2.83 -80.38 22.27
N ILE A 196 -2.48 -80.02 21.03
CA ILE A 196 -2.86 -80.82 19.85
C ILE A 196 -2.40 -82.28 19.96
N PRO A 197 -1.11 -82.58 20.25
CA PRO A 197 -0.65 -83.95 20.50
C PRO A 197 -1.32 -84.59 21.72
N SER A 198 -1.40 -83.89 22.86
CA SER A 198 -1.97 -84.44 24.09
C SER A 198 -3.44 -84.82 23.94
N LEU A 199 -4.24 -84.03 23.21
CA LEU A 199 -5.62 -84.35 22.87
C LEU A 199 -5.69 -85.56 21.95
N ALA A 200 -4.82 -85.65 20.94
CA ALA A 200 -4.76 -86.81 20.05
C ALA A 200 -4.39 -88.10 20.80
N ASP A 201 -3.41 -88.04 21.70
CA ASP A 201 -2.99 -89.15 22.56
C ASP A 201 -4.12 -89.56 23.52
N SER A 202 -4.77 -88.59 24.18
CA SER A 202 -5.91 -88.86 25.08
C SER A 202 -7.08 -89.53 24.34
N ILE A 203 -7.39 -89.10 23.11
CA ILE A 203 -8.42 -89.74 22.27
C ILE A 203 -8.01 -91.17 21.88
N LYS A 204 -6.73 -91.39 21.59
CA LYS A 204 -6.19 -92.72 21.25
C LYS A 204 -6.28 -93.67 22.45
N GLU A 205 -5.85 -93.23 23.63
CA GLU A 205 -5.97 -94.00 24.88
C GLU A 205 -7.45 -94.31 25.19
N LEU A 206 -8.35 -93.35 25.04
CA LEU A 206 -9.79 -93.58 25.24
C LEU A 206 -10.33 -94.68 24.33
N ARG A 207 -9.90 -94.69 23.06
CA ARG A 207 -10.27 -95.75 22.10
C ARG A 207 -9.75 -97.12 22.54
N GLU A 208 -8.52 -97.21 23.02
CA GLU A 208 -7.94 -98.48 23.51
C GLU A 208 -8.64 -99.00 24.79
N VAL A 209 -9.01 -98.11 25.72
CA VAL A 209 -9.76 -98.48 26.93
C VAL A 209 -11.16 -99.02 26.57
N ILE A 210 -11.82 -98.42 25.58
CA ILE A 210 -13.13 -98.90 25.09
C ILE A 210 -12.97 -100.27 24.41
N GLU A 211 -11.95 -100.47 23.57
CA GLU A 211 -11.67 -101.76 22.92
C GLU A 211 -11.37 -102.89 23.93
N SER A 212 -10.53 -102.61 24.92
CA SER A 212 -10.17 -103.58 25.96
C SER A 212 -11.37 -103.92 26.86
N SER A 213 -12.18 -102.94 27.24
CA SER A 213 -13.43 -103.18 27.98
C SER A 213 -14.41 -104.02 27.17
N LYS A 214 -14.50 -103.79 25.86
CA LYS A 214 -15.36 -104.58 24.97
C LYS A 214 -14.90 -106.04 24.82
N LYS A 215 -13.60 -106.30 24.90
CA LYS A 215 -13.02 -107.67 24.87
C LYS A 215 -13.15 -108.42 26.19
N GLY A 216 -13.19 -107.74 27.33
CA GLY A 216 -13.39 -108.37 28.65
C GLY A 216 -14.85 -108.71 28.99
N LEU A 217 -15.81 -108.23 28.20
CA LEU A 217 -17.25 -108.46 28.36
C LEU A 217 -17.80 -109.57 27.44
N ALA A 218 -16.95 -110.21 26.62
CA ALA A 218 -17.27 -111.33 25.74
C ALA A 218 -16.51 -112.59 26.18
#